data_AF-A0A524F0P5-F1
#
_entry.id   AF-A0A524F0P5-F1
#
_cell.length_a   1.000
_cell.length_b   1.000
_cell.length_c   1.000
_cell.angle_alpha   90.00
_cell.angle_beta   90.00
_cell.angle_gamma   90.00
#
_symmetry.space_group_name_H-M   'P 1'
#
loop_
_entity.id
_entity.type
_entity.pdbx_description
1 polymer ?
#
loop_
_entity_poly.entity_id
_entity_poly.type
_entity_poly.pdbx_seq_one_letter_code
_entity_poly.pdbx_strand_id
1 'polypeptide(L)'
;MLHKFSVKKNAAVNDKNDQLVSGLLSAINSFASDIGWSDGVSMIRSGSIEARYSQGNYVFGILIVDYYKPGIADSESALDGFARDITEKFESVYSNELEEAQRTNRYDVTLFEGFGKHIDEVIYANNNQIAEIYQQQILVQSIYSNVPQEMILPLLARLKSGENILDELPDLILKYPVMLKAIERTNMDHKVIWEIFKVPMLKKGS
;
A
#
# COMPACT_ATOMS: atom_id res chain seq x y z
N MET A 1 5.00 -7.10 22.54
CA MET A 1 4.24 -8.12 21.79
C MET A 1 3.65 -7.40 20.59
N LEU A 2 3.96 -7.84 19.37
CA LEU A 2 3.41 -7.23 18.14
C LEU A 2 2.02 -7.81 17.87
N HIS A 3 1.12 -6.96 17.39
CA HIS A 3 -0.26 -7.31 17.10
C HIS A 3 -0.49 -7.21 15.59
N LYS A 4 -1.11 -8.25 15.00
CA LYS A 4 -1.20 -8.41 13.55
C LYS A 4 -2.62 -8.16 13.05
N PHE A 5 -2.72 -7.36 11.99
CA PHE A 5 -3.96 -7.16 11.24
C PHE A 5 -3.77 -7.63 9.79
N SER A 6 -4.77 -8.31 9.24
CA SER A 6 -4.74 -8.78 7.85
C SER A 6 -5.80 -8.07 7.02
N VAL A 7 -5.38 -7.43 5.92
CA VAL A 7 -6.27 -6.79 4.94
C VAL A 7 -6.97 -7.84 4.05
N LYS A 8 -6.40 -9.05 3.92
CA LYS A 8 -7.06 -10.20 3.27
C LYS A 8 -7.68 -11.12 4.32
N LYS A 9 -9.01 -11.30 4.25
CA LYS A 9 -9.86 -12.03 5.21
C LYS A 9 -9.51 -13.51 5.52
N ASN A 10 -8.45 -14.09 4.93
CA ASN A 10 -8.22 -15.54 4.96
C ASN A 10 -6.87 -16.01 5.52
N ALA A 11 -6.05 -15.16 6.14
CA ALA A 11 -4.91 -15.65 6.89
C ALA A 11 -5.39 -16.09 8.28
N ALA A 12 -5.69 -17.38 8.46
CA ALA A 12 -5.85 -17.95 9.79
C ALA A 12 -4.64 -17.53 10.65
N VAL A 13 -4.91 -16.93 11.81
CA VAL A 13 -3.89 -16.56 12.79
C VAL A 13 -3.18 -17.84 13.21
N ASN A 14 -1.97 -18.05 12.70
CA ASN A 14 -1.13 -19.15 13.14
C ASN A 14 -0.17 -18.58 14.19
N ASP A 15 -0.67 -18.49 15.41
CA ASP A 15 -0.15 -17.67 16.52
C ASP A 15 1.37 -17.85 16.76
N LYS A 16 1.89 -19.08 16.60
CA LYS A 16 3.34 -19.37 16.73
C LYS A 16 4.19 -18.75 15.62
N ASN A 17 3.73 -18.80 14.37
CA ASN A 17 4.46 -18.22 13.25
C ASN A 17 4.41 -16.69 13.33
N ASP A 18 3.29 -16.14 13.75
CA ASP A 18 3.12 -14.69 13.88
C ASP A 18 3.99 -14.12 15.01
N GLN A 19 4.15 -14.84 16.12
CA GLN A 19 5.10 -14.47 17.19
C GLN A 19 6.56 -14.53 16.74
N LEU A 20 6.94 -15.54 15.93
CA LEU A 20 8.29 -15.66 15.39
C LEU A 20 8.61 -14.53 14.39
N VAL A 21 7.71 -14.27 13.43
CA VAL A 21 7.86 -13.17 12.47
C VAL A 21 7.94 -11.84 13.20
N SER A 22 7.06 -11.64 14.17
CA SER A 22 7.06 -10.46 15.03
C SER A 22 8.39 -10.27 15.76
N GLY A 23 8.85 -11.28 16.50
CA GLY A 23 10.09 -11.22 17.27
C GLY A 23 11.31 -10.96 16.37
N LEU A 24 11.37 -11.60 15.20
CA LEU A 24 12.41 -11.36 14.22
C LEU A 24 12.42 -9.91 13.74
N LEU A 25 11.27 -9.39 13.30
CA LEU A 25 11.17 -8.05 12.74
C LEU A 25 11.43 -6.95 13.78
N SER A 26 10.98 -7.16 15.04
CA SER A 26 11.35 -6.31 16.18
C SER A 26 12.85 -6.31 16.41
N ALA A 27 13.48 -7.49 16.45
CA ALA A 27 14.91 -7.61 16.74
C ALA A 27 15.77 -6.92 15.67
N ILE A 28 15.39 -7.02 14.39
CA ILE A 28 16.08 -6.33 13.31
C ILE A 28 15.95 -4.80 13.48
N ASN A 29 14.76 -4.29 13.83
CA ASN A 29 14.57 -2.86 14.05
C ASN A 29 15.38 -2.34 15.24
N SER A 30 15.37 -3.04 16.37
CA SER A 30 16.19 -2.68 17.54
C SER A 30 17.68 -2.73 17.22
N PHE A 31 18.13 -3.75 16.49
CA PHE A 31 19.52 -3.84 16.05
C PHE A 31 19.93 -2.64 15.18
N ALA A 32 19.08 -2.24 14.23
CA ALA A 32 19.32 -1.06 13.39
C ALA A 32 19.50 0.21 14.23
N SER A 33 18.62 0.43 15.21
CA SER A 33 18.74 1.56 16.14
C SER A 33 20.05 1.51 16.95
N ASP A 34 20.43 0.34 17.44
CA ASP A 34 21.63 0.16 18.26
C ASP A 34 22.94 0.43 17.48
N ILE A 35 22.96 0.19 16.16
CA ILE A 35 24.13 0.48 15.31
C ILE A 35 24.15 1.90 14.74
N GLY A 36 23.21 2.76 15.15
CA GLY A 36 23.19 4.18 14.82
C GLY A 36 22.24 4.60 13.70
N TRP A 37 21.32 3.73 13.26
CA TRP A 37 20.19 4.12 12.41
C TRP A 37 19.02 4.53 13.28
N SER A 38 18.97 5.82 13.66
CA SER A 38 17.98 6.37 14.61
C SER A 38 16.54 6.08 14.22
N ASP A 39 16.25 6.07 12.93
CA ASP A 39 14.91 5.87 12.39
C ASP A 39 14.57 4.36 12.23
N GLY A 40 15.50 3.49 12.64
CA GLY A 40 15.38 2.05 12.54
C GLY A 40 15.54 1.54 11.11
N VAL A 41 14.83 0.46 10.81
CA VAL A 41 14.72 -0.09 9.45
C VAL A 41 13.56 0.59 8.75
N SER A 42 13.71 0.99 7.50
CA SER A 42 12.59 1.47 6.68
C SER A 42 11.95 0.37 5.83
N MET A 43 12.78 -0.53 5.28
CA MET A 43 12.32 -1.61 4.40
C MET A 43 13.24 -2.84 4.46
N ILE A 44 12.65 -4.03 4.48
CA ILE A 44 13.33 -5.31 4.26
C ILE A 44 12.66 -6.00 3.07
N ARG A 45 13.47 -6.49 2.14
CA ARG A 45 13.00 -7.27 0.98
C ARG A 45 13.70 -8.62 0.93
N SER A 46 12.94 -9.70 0.76
CA SER A 46 13.46 -11.05 0.62
C SER A 46 12.61 -11.84 -0.37
N GLY A 47 13.17 -12.12 -1.55
CA GLY A 47 12.41 -12.76 -2.63
C GLY A 47 11.23 -11.88 -3.06
N SER A 48 10.02 -12.44 -3.01
CA SER A 48 8.78 -11.70 -3.26
C SER A 48 8.24 -10.98 -2.03
N ILE A 49 8.77 -11.21 -0.83
CA ILE A 49 8.21 -10.59 0.38
C ILE A 49 8.90 -9.25 0.62
N GLU A 50 8.09 -8.25 0.92
CA GLU A 50 8.53 -6.93 1.34
C GLU A 50 7.86 -6.56 2.66
N ALA A 51 8.66 -6.07 3.61
CA ALA A 51 8.22 -5.55 4.88
C ALA A 51 8.62 -4.07 4.96
N ARG A 52 7.63 -3.18 4.96
CA ARG A 52 7.83 -1.73 5.16
C ARG A 52 7.54 -1.37 6.59
N TYR A 53 8.48 -0.68 7.20
CA TYR A 53 8.40 -0.25 8.59
C TYR A 53 7.95 1.21 8.63
N SER A 54 7.19 1.54 9.67
CA SER A 54 6.91 2.92 10.03
C SER A 54 7.06 3.08 11.52
N GLN A 55 7.93 4.01 11.92
CA GLN A 55 8.14 4.37 13.30
C GLN A 55 7.08 5.39 13.75
N GLY A 56 6.36 5.09 14.82
CA GLY A 56 5.51 6.02 15.55
C GLY A 56 6.15 6.48 16.86
N ASN A 57 5.39 7.19 17.69
CA ASN A 57 5.84 7.69 18.99
C ASN A 57 5.84 6.59 20.07
N TYR A 58 4.85 5.70 20.02
CA TYR A 58 4.61 4.64 21.01
C TYR A 58 4.79 3.25 20.42
N VAL A 59 4.49 3.08 19.13
CA VAL A 59 4.58 1.80 18.42
C VAL A 59 5.33 1.96 17.11
N PHE A 60 5.73 0.85 16.50
CA PHE A 60 6.09 0.83 15.09
C PHE A 60 5.14 -0.12 14.36
N GLY A 61 4.71 0.28 13.17
CA GLY A 61 3.91 -0.54 12.27
C GLY A 61 4.80 -1.24 11.26
N ILE A 62 4.37 -2.44 10.84
CA ILE A 62 5.01 -3.15 9.72
C ILE A 62 3.92 -3.59 8.74
N LEU A 63 4.02 -3.11 7.51
CA LEU A 63 3.24 -3.56 6.38
C LEU A 63 4.01 -4.66 5.65
N ILE A 64 3.47 -5.88 5.67
CA ILE A 64 4.05 -7.01 4.93
C ILE A 64 3.22 -7.24 3.66
N VAL A 65 3.89 -7.21 2.52
CA VAL A 65 3.30 -7.40 1.19
C VAL A 65 4.04 -8.50 0.45
N ASP A 66 3.27 -9.35 -0.22
CA ASP A 66 3.81 -10.34 -1.17
C ASP A 66 3.79 -9.72 -2.57
N TYR A 67 4.98 -9.36 -3.04
CA TYR A 67 5.29 -8.62 -4.25
C TYR A 67 6.09 -9.51 -5.22
N TYR A 68 5.38 -10.17 -6.13
CA TYR A 68 5.98 -11.21 -7.00
C TYR A 68 6.87 -10.65 -8.14
N LYS A 69 6.98 -9.32 -8.32
CA LYS A 69 7.86 -8.70 -9.32
C LYS A 69 8.36 -7.33 -8.86
N PRO A 70 9.65 -7.13 -8.57
CA PRO A 70 10.19 -5.80 -8.33
C PRO A 70 10.10 -4.97 -9.62
N GLY A 71 9.52 -3.78 -9.55
CA GLY A 71 9.49 -2.83 -10.67
C GLY A 71 8.08 -2.48 -11.12
N ILE A 72 7.54 -1.41 -10.55
CA ILE A 72 7.42 -0.08 -11.20
C ILE A 72 7.33 0.93 -10.04
N ALA A 73 8.40 1.70 -9.86
CA ALA A 73 8.63 2.59 -8.71
C ALA A 73 7.46 3.55 -8.41
N ASP A 74 6.74 3.97 -9.44
CA ASP A 74 5.69 4.98 -9.31
C ASP A 74 4.50 4.50 -8.48
N SER A 75 4.11 3.23 -8.60
CA SER A 75 3.04 2.66 -7.77
C SER A 75 3.53 2.25 -6.39
N GLU A 76 4.83 1.96 -6.23
CA GLU A 76 5.42 1.62 -4.93
C GLU A 76 5.32 2.82 -3.97
N SER A 77 5.29 4.05 -4.49
CA SER A 77 5.02 5.26 -3.71
C SER A 77 3.66 5.27 -3.01
N ALA A 78 2.67 4.52 -3.51
CA ALA A 78 1.38 4.34 -2.83
C ALA A 78 1.51 3.59 -1.50
N LEU A 79 2.49 2.68 -1.42
CA LEU A 79 2.81 1.94 -0.20
C LEU A 79 3.73 2.78 0.70
N ASP A 80 4.47 3.74 0.13
CA ASP A 80 5.25 4.76 0.84
C ASP A 80 4.32 5.81 1.45
N GLY A 81 3.97 5.59 2.71
CA GLY A 81 3.00 6.42 3.41
C GLY A 81 1.88 5.57 3.97
N PHE A 82 1.45 4.52 3.28
CA PHE A 82 0.38 3.65 3.79
C PHE A 82 0.73 2.98 5.13
N ALA A 83 1.98 2.48 5.28
CA ALA A 83 2.45 1.95 6.57
C ALA A 83 2.47 3.03 7.67
N ARG A 84 2.78 4.27 7.30
CA ARG A 84 2.78 5.43 8.19
C ARG A 84 1.36 5.83 8.58
N ASP A 85 0.47 5.99 7.62
CA ASP A 85 -0.94 6.35 7.85
C ASP A 85 -1.63 5.32 8.76
N ILE A 86 -1.35 4.02 8.58
CA ILE A 86 -1.84 2.96 9.50
C ILE A 86 -1.28 3.17 10.91
N THR A 87 0.02 3.44 11.03
CA THR A 87 0.70 3.63 12.33
C THR A 87 0.16 4.87 13.04
N GLU A 88 0.07 6.01 12.34
CA GLU A 88 -0.49 7.26 12.86
C GLU A 88 -1.95 7.10 13.25
N LYS A 89 -2.75 6.40 12.43
CA LYS A 89 -4.15 6.09 12.75
C LYS A 89 -4.25 5.23 14.00
N PHE A 90 -3.37 4.24 14.18
CA PHE A 90 -3.33 3.41 15.37
C PHE A 90 -3.06 4.25 16.63
N GLU A 91 -2.03 5.09 16.58
CA GLU A 91 -1.69 5.97 17.71
C GLU A 91 -2.78 7.00 17.99
N SER A 92 -3.44 7.52 16.96
CA SER A 92 -4.55 8.45 17.13
C SER A 92 -5.79 7.80 17.75
N VAL A 93 -6.09 6.53 17.43
CA VAL A 93 -7.26 5.82 17.96
C VAL A 93 -7.05 5.41 19.41
N TYR A 94 -5.82 5.02 19.78
CA TYR A 94 -5.49 4.46 21.09
C TYR A 94 -4.53 5.34 21.90
N SER A 95 -4.55 6.65 21.68
CA SER A 95 -3.57 7.58 22.27
C SER A 95 -3.53 7.48 23.79
N ASN A 96 -4.71 7.42 24.43
CA ASN A 96 -4.83 7.36 25.88
C ASN A 96 -4.29 6.05 26.45
N GLU A 97 -4.63 4.92 25.80
CA GLU A 97 -4.18 3.59 26.17
C GLU A 97 -2.66 3.46 26.00
N LEU A 98 -2.10 4.03 24.94
CA LEU A 98 -0.67 4.02 24.65
C LEU A 98 0.12 4.90 25.61
N GLU A 99 -0.39 6.08 25.97
CA GLU A 99 0.21 6.96 26.97
C GLU A 99 0.27 6.28 28.34
N GLU A 100 -0.85 5.69 28.79
CA GLU A 100 -0.87 4.99 30.08
C GLU A 100 -0.01 3.72 30.04
N ALA A 101 0.01 3.00 28.92
CA ALA A 101 0.88 1.84 28.74
C ALA A 101 2.37 2.21 28.81
N GLN A 102 2.77 3.34 28.21
CA GLN A 102 4.14 3.86 28.30
C GLN A 102 4.49 4.22 29.76
N ARG A 103 3.57 4.87 30.47
CA ARG A 103 3.77 5.33 31.85
C ARG A 103 3.87 4.17 32.84
N THR A 104 3.12 3.11 32.61
CA THR A 104 3.07 1.91 33.45
C THR A 104 3.98 0.78 32.99
N ASN A 105 4.56 0.91 31.79
CA ASN A 105 5.30 -0.12 31.07
C ASN A 105 4.49 -1.43 30.89
N ARG A 106 3.17 -1.30 30.65
CA ARG A 106 2.24 -2.42 30.48
C ARG A 106 1.33 -2.19 29.29
N TYR A 107 1.49 -3.03 28.26
CA TYR A 107 0.66 -2.99 27.05
C TYR A 107 -0.35 -4.15 27.09
N ASP A 108 -1.63 -3.82 27.25
CA ASP A 108 -2.72 -4.79 27.11
C ASP A 108 -3.17 -4.85 25.64
N VAL A 109 -2.78 -5.92 24.96
CA VAL A 109 -3.05 -6.10 23.54
C VAL A 109 -4.54 -6.30 23.21
N THR A 110 -5.34 -6.70 24.20
CA THR A 110 -6.78 -6.96 23.99
C THR A 110 -7.56 -5.67 23.70
N LEU A 111 -7.05 -4.53 24.15
CA LEU A 111 -7.63 -3.21 23.85
C LEU A 111 -7.55 -2.85 22.36
N PHE A 112 -6.64 -3.48 21.62
CA PHE A 112 -6.35 -3.13 20.22
C PHE A 112 -7.07 -4.02 19.20
N GLU A 113 -7.79 -5.06 19.62
CA GLU A 113 -8.43 -6.04 18.72
C GLU A 113 -9.42 -5.38 17.73
N GLY A 114 -10.02 -4.27 18.12
CA GLY A 114 -10.97 -3.51 17.30
C GLY A 114 -10.35 -2.68 16.18
N PHE A 115 -9.03 -2.55 16.10
CA PHE A 115 -8.39 -1.62 15.17
C PHE A 115 -8.62 -1.96 13.69
N GLY A 116 -8.82 -3.24 13.35
CA GLY A 116 -8.98 -3.69 11.98
C GLY A 116 -10.05 -2.91 11.18
N LYS A 117 -11.10 -2.40 11.85
CA LYS A 117 -12.15 -1.57 11.22
C LYS A 117 -11.65 -0.20 10.75
N HIS A 118 -10.59 0.33 11.35
CA HIS A 118 -10.01 1.63 11.00
C HIS A 118 -9.03 1.54 9.83
N ILE A 119 -8.56 0.32 9.48
CA ILE A 119 -7.72 0.14 8.30
C ILE A 119 -8.50 0.47 7.02
N ASP A 120 -9.79 0.12 6.97
CA ASP A 120 -10.66 0.47 5.84
C ASP A 120 -10.80 2.01 5.68
N GLU A 121 -10.78 2.77 6.78
CA GLU A 121 -10.79 4.24 6.74
C GLU A 121 -9.50 4.79 6.11
N VAL A 122 -8.34 4.22 6.47
CA VAL A 122 -7.04 4.61 5.90
C VAL A 122 -6.96 4.26 4.41
N ILE A 123 -7.46 3.09 4.03
CA ILE A 123 -7.59 2.70 2.61
C ILE A 123 -8.45 3.73 1.87
N TYR A 124 -9.62 4.07 2.42
CA TYR A 124 -10.53 5.01 1.79
C TYR A 124 -9.94 6.42 1.64
N ALA A 125 -9.20 6.89 2.64
CA ALA A 125 -8.54 8.20 2.59
C ALA A 125 -7.52 8.30 1.43
N ASN A 126 -6.91 7.18 1.06
CA ASN A 126 -5.92 7.12 -0.01
C ASN A 126 -6.52 6.87 -1.41
N ASN A 127 -7.81 6.49 -1.51
CA ASN A 127 -8.43 6.04 -2.76
C ASN A 127 -8.27 7.00 -3.94
N ASN A 128 -8.39 8.31 -3.72
CA ASN A 128 -8.30 9.30 -4.81
C ASN A 128 -6.89 9.31 -5.42
N GLN A 129 -5.86 9.36 -4.58
CA GLN A 129 -4.47 9.32 -5.02
C GLN A 129 -4.17 8.01 -5.77
N ILE A 130 -4.64 6.88 -5.24
CA ILE A 130 -4.39 5.59 -5.88
C ILE A 130 -5.16 5.45 -7.21
N ALA A 131 -6.38 5.96 -7.30
CA ALA A 131 -7.15 6.01 -8.53
C ALA A 131 -6.48 6.89 -9.60
N GLU A 132 -5.86 8.01 -9.19
CA GLU A 132 -5.06 8.84 -10.08
C GLU A 132 -3.83 8.07 -10.60
N ILE A 133 -3.05 7.46 -9.70
CA ILE A 133 -1.87 6.66 -10.06
C ILE A 133 -2.26 5.53 -11.03
N TYR A 134 -3.37 4.84 -10.79
CA TYR A 134 -3.87 3.78 -11.67
C TYR A 134 -4.12 4.29 -13.09
N GLN A 135 -4.82 5.42 -13.24
CA GLN A 135 -5.07 6.05 -14.54
C GLN A 135 -3.77 6.51 -15.20
N GLN A 136 -2.83 7.08 -14.44
CA GLN A 136 -1.51 7.49 -14.96
C GLN A 136 -0.75 6.29 -15.53
N GLN A 137 -0.74 5.17 -14.81
CA GLN A 137 -0.05 3.96 -15.26
C GLN A 137 -0.67 3.38 -16.55
N ILE A 138 -2.01 3.40 -16.70
CA ILE A 138 -2.65 3.01 -17.96
C ILE A 138 -2.13 3.87 -19.12
N LEU A 139 -2.13 5.19 -18.94
CA LEU A 139 -1.74 6.14 -19.98
C LEU A 139 -0.25 5.96 -20.36
N VAL A 140 0.63 5.82 -19.37
CA VAL A 140 2.07 5.58 -19.59
C VAL A 140 2.31 4.24 -20.30
N GLN A 141 1.66 3.16 -19.87
CA GLN A 141 1.76 1.86 -20.56
C GLN A 141 1.19 1.90 -21.98
N SER A 142 0.23 2.78 -22.24
CA SER A 142 -0.34 2.99 -23.58
C SER A 142 0.67 3.63 -24.52
N ILE A 143 1.48 4.58 -24.04
CA ILE A 143 2.60 5.15 -24.81
C ILE A 143 3.60 4.05 -25.17
N TYR A 144 4.00 3.22 -24.21
CA TYR A 144 4.90 2.07 -24.46
C TYR A 144 4.29 1.02 -25.38
N SER A 145 2.96 0.98 -25.50
CA SER A 145 2.21 0.10 -26.41
C SER A 145 1.96 0.74 -27.79
N ASN A 146 2.63 1.85 -28.09
CA ASN A 146 2.55 2.61 -29.35
C ASN A 146 1.20 3.31 -29.60
N VAL A 147 0.48 3.72 -28.55
CA VAL A 147 -0.59 4.72 -28.70
C VAL A 147 0.06 6.10 -28.92
N PRO A 148 -0.39 6.90 -29.90
CA PRO A 148 0.26 8.19 -30.20
C PRO A 148 0.27 9.13 -28.99
N GLN A 149 1.42 9.75 -28.72
CA GLN A 149 1.61 10.58 -27.54
C GLN A 149 0.70 11.82 -27.54
N GLU A 150 0.41 12.38 -28.72
CA GLU A 150 -0.50 13.51 -28.87
C GLU A 150 -1.93 13.21 -28.39
N MET A 151 -2.32 11.93 -28.33
CA MET A 151 -3.61 11.51 -27.77
C MET A 151 -3.52 11.32 -26.25
N ILE A 152 -2.37 10.91 -25.72
CA ILE A 152 -2.19 10.55 -24.31
C ILE A 152 -1.77 11.73 -23.43
N LEU A 153 -0.86 12.58 -23.90
CA LEU A 153 -0.33 13.71 -23.12
C LEU A 153 -1.41 14.68 -22.64
N PRO A 154 -2.45 15.03 -23.43
CA PRO A 154 -3.55 15.85 -22.94
C PRO A 154 -4.32 15.21 -21.77
N LEU A 155 -4.52 13.89 -21.82
CA LEU A 155 -5.20 13.15 -20.75
C LEU A 155 -4.35 13.11 -19.48
N LEU A 156 -3.04 12.92 -19.61
CA LEU A 156 -2.10 13.00 -18.49
C LEU A 156 -2.11 14.39 -17.84
N ALA A 157 -2.19 15.46 -18.64
CA ALA A 157 -2.25 16.82 -18.11
C ALA A 157 -3.54 17.08 -17.32
N ARG A 158 -4.69 16.59 -17.82
CA ARG A 158 -5.99 16.69 -17.14
C ARG A 158 -6.05 15.87 -15.85
N LEU A 159 -5.45 14.68 -15.88
CA LEU A 159 -5.33 13.84 -14.69
C LEU A 159 -4.52 14.53 -13.59
N LYS A 160 -3.42 15.21 -13.94
CA LYS A 160 -2.64 16.03 -12.99
C LYS A 160 -3.41 17.22 -12.41
N SER A 161 -4.46 17.70 -13.07
CA SER A 161 -5.39 18.69 -12.52
C SER A 161 -6.53 18.08 -11.70
N GLY A 162 -6.50 16.76 -11.45
CA GLY A 162 -7.47 16.05 -10.64
C GLY A 162 -8.70 15.52 -11.41
N GLU A 163 -8.69 15.58 -12.74
CA GLU A 163 -9.79 15.04 -13.55
C GLU A 163 -9.71 13.51 -13.67
N ASN A 164 -10.87 12.86 -13.66
CA ASN A 164 -10.97 11.43 -13.98
C ASN A 164 -11.13 11.25 -15.49
N ILE A 165 -10.29 10.41 -16.10
CA ILE A 165 -10.26 10.15 -17.54
C ILE A 165 -10.80 8.77 -17.92
N LEU A 166 -11.29 7.97 -16.95
CA LEU A 166 -11.74 6.59 -17.18
C LEU A 166 -12.87 6.51 -18.21
N ASP A 167 -13.79 7.47 -18.23
CA ASP A 167 -14.94 7.49 -19.14
C ASP A 167 -14.53 7.72 -20.61
N GLU A 168 -13.33 8.22 -20.86
CA GLU A 168 -12.81 8.49 -22.21
C GLU A 168 -12.00 7.32 -22.77
N LEU A 169 -11.55 6.42 -21.89
CA LEU A 169 -10.76 5.26 -22.29
C LEU A 169 -11.50 4.31 -23.25
N PRO A 170 -12.82 4.04 -23.13
CA PRO A 170 -13.54 3.20 -24.08
C PRO A 170 -13.42 3.66 -25.54
N ASP A 171 -13.58 4.96 -25.79
CA ASP A 171 -13.48 5.52 -27.14
C ASP A 171 -12.05 5.45 -27.69
N LEU A 172 -11.06 5.69 -26.83
CA LEU A 172 -9.65 5.53 -27.18
C LEU A 172 -9.29 4.07 -27.45
N ILE A 173 -9.86 3.12 -26.71
CA ILE A 173 -9.67 1.68 -26.94
C ILE A 173 -10.24 1.27 -28.30
N LEU A 174 -11.41 1.79 -28.69
CA LEU A 174 -11.98 1.53 -30.02
C LEU A 174 -11.05 2.01 -31.14
N LYS A 175 -10.44 3.17 -30.96
CA LYS A 175 -9.50 3.75 -31.93
C LYS A 175 -8.11 3.10 -31.89
N TYR A 176 -7.66 2.68 -30.71
CA TYR A 176 -6.35 2.09 -30.45
C TYR A 176 -6.48 0.81 -29.61
N PRO A 177 -6.85 -0.34 -30.21
CA PRO A 177 -7.09 -1.59 -29.48
C PRO A 177 -5.89 -2.11 -28.67
N VAL A 178 -4.67 -1.66 -29.02
CA VAL A 178 -3.44 -1.95 -28.25
C VAL A 178 -3.50 -1.41 -26.82
N MET A 179 -4.33 -0.41 -26.55
CA MET A 179 -4.57 0.13 -25.21
C MET A 179 -5.14 -0.92 -24.23
N LEU A 180 -5.91 -1.91 -24.73
CA LEU A 180 -6.36 -3.02 -23.88
C LEU A 180 -5.19 -3.82 -23.31
N LYS A 181 -4.13 -4.04 -24.10
CA LYS A 181 -2.93 -4.74 -23.63
C LYS A 181 -2.18 -3.91 -22.58
N ALA A 182 -2.18 -2.58 -22.73
CA ALA A 182 -1.61 -1.69 -21.74
C ALA A 182 -2.36 -1.78 -20.40
N ILE A 183 -3.70 -1.75 -20.43
CA ILE A 183 -4.55 -1.93 -19.24
C ILE A 183 -4.33 -3.28 -18.58
N GLU A 184 -4.35 -4.37 -19.37
CA GLU A 184 -4.11 -5.73 -18.86
C GLU A 184 -2.73 -5.85 -18.20
N ARG A 185 -1.71 -5.22 -18.78
CA ARG A 185 -0.36 -5.17 -18.22
C ARG A 185 -0.33 -4.38 -16.92
N THR A 186 -0.92 -3.18 -16.88
CA THR A 186 -1.02 -2.38 -15.64
C THR A 186 -1.74 -3.14 -14.52
N ASN A 187 -2.83 -3.83 -14.86
CA ASN A 187 -3.58 -4.64 -13.89
C ASN A 187 -2.74 -5.80 -13.34
N MET A 188 -1.94 -6.44 -14.20
CA MET A 188 -1.10 -7.57 -13.80
C MET A 188 0.12 -7.11 -12.98
N ASP A 189 0.84 -6.10 -13.47
CA ASP A 189 2.11 -5.68 -12.89
C ASP A 189 1.91 -5.01 -11.51
N HIS A 190 0.76 -4.38 -11.27
CA HIS A 190 0.45 -3.66 -10.03
C HIS A 190 -0.68 -4.28 -9.20
N LYS A 191 -1.10 -5.50 -9.53
CA LYS A 191 -2.27 -6.18 -8.95
C LYS A 191 -2.37 -6.08 -7.42
N VAL A 192 -1.25 -6.29 -6.73
CA VAL A 192 -1.19 -6.31 -5.26
C VAL A 192 -1.61 -4.97 -4.67
N ILE A 193 -1.16 -3.87 -5.25
CA ILE A 193 -1.49 -2.51 -4.82
C ILE A 193 -2.97 -2.24 -5.07
N TRP A 194 -3.47 -2.56 -6.26
CA TRP A 194 -4.88 -2.39 -6.60
C TRP A 194 -5.82 -3.18 -5.68
N GLU A 195 -5.40 -4.38 -5.27
CA GLU A 195 -6.16 -5.21 -4.32
C GLU A 195 -6.19 -4.63 -2.91
N ILE A 196 -5.06 -4.08 -2.41
CA ILE A 196 -4.98 -3.43 -1.10
C ILE A 196 -5.94 -2.24 -1.04
N PHE A 197 -5.90 -1.40 -2.07
CA PHE A 197 -6.69 -0.17 -2.13
C PHE A 197 -8.06 -0.33 -2.78
N LYS A 198 -8.48 -1.58 -3.08
CA LYS A 198 -9.78 -1.91 -3.69
C LYS A 198 -10.08 -1.08 -4.95
N VAL A 199 -9.08 -0.82 -5.78
CA VAL A 199 -9.22 -0.05 -7.02
C VAL A 199 -10.07 -0.84 -8.02
N PRO A 200 -11.12 -0.24 -8.61
CA PRO A 200 -11.92 -0.89 -9.64
C PRO A 200 -11.13 -1.00 -10.95
N MET A 201 -10.42 -2.11 -11.14
CA MET A 201 -9.65 -2.38 -12.35
C MET A 201 -10.57 -2.53 -13.57
N LEU A 202 -10.22 -1.83 -14.66
CA LEU A 202 -10.86 -1.95 -15.96
C LEU A 202 -10.61 -3.34 -16.54
N LYS A 203 -11.63 -3.93 -17.18
CA LYS A 203 -11.56 -5.27 -17.78
C LYS A 203 -12.03 -5.22 -19.22
N LYS A 204 -11.62 -6.20 -20.02
CA LYS A 204 -12.14 -6.35 -21.38
C LYS A 204 -13.66 -6.52 -21.34
N GLY A 205 -14.40 -5.54 -21.86
CA GLY A 205 -15.87 -5.56 -21.94
C GLY A 205 -16.62 -4.81 -20.83
N SER A 206 -15.94 -3.98 -20.03
CA SER A 206 -16.57 -2.95 -19.20
C SER A 206 -16.89 -1.69 -20.00
#